data_AF-H9L9X6-F1
#
_entry.id   AF-H9L9X6-F1
#
_cell.length_a   1.000
_cell.length_b   1.000
_cell.length_c   1.000
_cell.angle_alpha   90.00
_cell.angle_beta   90.00
_cell.angle_gamma   90.00
#
_symmetry.space_group_name_H-M   'P 1'
#
loop_
_entity.id
_entity.type
_entity.pdbx_description
1 polymer ?
#
loop_
_entity_poly.entity_id
_entity_poly.type
_entity_poly.pdbx_seq_one_letter_code
_entity_poly.pdbx_strand_id
1 'polypeptide(L)'
;IGSDLVQWIWGGFSVDNATLTRFFTFHFILPFIIAAASMIHLLFLHQTGSSNPTGLNSDLDKVTFHPYFSYKDLFGFAILLGFLTTLSTFAPNLLGDPDNFTPANPLVTPPHIKPEWYFLFAYAILRSIPNKLGGVLALLFSILILFLTPITHTSKLRSHMFRPIAKILFWALIA
;
A
#
# COMPACT_ATOMS: atom_id res chain seq x y z
N ILE A 1 14.86 -10.91 -23.05
CA ILE A 1 14.88 -10.19 -21.74
C ILE A 1 13.82 -10.67 -20.76
N GLY A 2 12.52 -10.74 -21.12
CA GLY A 2 11.47 -11.05 -20.13
C GLY A 2 11.64 -12.39 -19.44
N SER A 3 11.82 -13.47 -20.21
CA SER A 3 12.17 -14.81 -19.71
C SER A 3 13.43 -14.80 -18.84
N ASP A 4 14.46 -14.12 -19.33
CA ASP A 4 15.79 -14.11 -18.72
C ASP A 4 15.76 -13.38 -17.37
N LEU A 5 15.00 -12.29 -17.26
CA LEU A 5 14.79 -11.56 -16.02
C LEU A 5 14.02 -12.40 -14.99
N VAL A 6 13.01 -13.15 -15.41
CA VAL A 6 12.25 -14.05 -14.52
C VAL A 6 13.17 -15.13 -13.95
N GLN A 7 13.93 -15.82 -14.80
CA GLN A 7 14.89 -16.84 -14.36
C GLN A 7 16.01 -16.24 -13.50
N TRP A 8 16.46 -15.02 -13.81
CA TRP A 8 17.44 -14.30 -13.00
C TRP A 8 16.92 -13.95 -11.61
N ILE A 9 15.64 -13.56 -11.47
CA ILE A 9 15.01 -13.34 -10.16
C ILE A 9 14.88 -14.66 -9.39
N TRP A 10 14.43 -15.73 -10.05
CA TRP A 10 14.31 -17.05 -9.42
C TRP A 10 15.66 -17.65 -9.02
N GLY A 11 16.72 -17.36 -9.78
CA GLY A 11 18.01 -18.03 -9.62
C GLY A 11 17.98 -19.46 -10.15
N GLY A 12 17.11 -19.75 -11.13
CA GLY A 12 16.85 -21.08 -11.67
C GLY A 12 15.69 -21.08 -12.68
N PHE A 13 15.22 -22.26 -13.06
CA PHE A 13 14.12 -22.41 -14.04
C PHE A 13 12.72 -22.33 -13.42
N SER A 14 12.61 -22.42 -12.10
CA SER A 14 11.38 -22.33 -11.32
C SER A 14 11.65 -21.68 -9.97
N VAL A 15 10.60 -21.35 -9.21
CA VAL A 15 10.72 -20.94 -7.82
C VAL A 15 11.20 -22.12 -6.98
N ASP A 16 12.34 -21.96 -6.31
CA ASP A 16 12.99 -23.00 -5.49
C ASP A 16 13.81 -22.37 -4.34
N ASN A 17 14.66 -23.14 -3.66
CA ASN A 17 15.46 -22.71 -2.51
C ASN A 17 16.30 -21.44 -2.76
N ALA A 18 16.86 -21.29 -3.96
CA ALA A 18 17.58 -20.08 -4.35
C ALA A 18 16.67 -18.83 -4.31
N THR A 19 15.43 -18.98 -4.77
CA THR A 19 14.42 -17.91 -4.72
C THR A 19 14.05 -17.58 -3.28
N LEU A 20 13.75 -18.61 -2.46
CA LEU A 20 13.34 -18.43 -1.07
C LEU A 20 14.41 -17.71 -0.23
N THR A 21 15.66 -18.13 -0.35
CA THR A 21 16.78 -17.53 0.39
C THR A 21 16.98 -16.06 0.02
N ARG A 22 16.84 -15.72 -1.26
CA ARG A 22 16.93 -14.33 -1.74
C ARG A 22 15.73 -13.50 -1.30
N PHE A 23 14.53 -14.07 -1.35
CA PHE A 23 13.31 -13.38 -0.94
C PHE A 23 13.32 -13.08 0.56
N PHE A 24 13.81 -14.00 1.38
CA PHE A 24 14.07 -13.73 2.80
C PHE A 24 15.06 -12.56 2.99
N THR A 25 16.17 -12.57 2.24
CA THR A 25 17.18 -11.50 2.31
C THR A 25 16.59 -10.14 1.90
N PHE A 26 15.81 -10.09 0.81
CA PHE A 26 15.12 -8.88 0.38
C PHE A 26 14.08 -8.43 1.41
N HIS A 27 13.27 -9.35 1.91
CA HIS A 27 12.28 -9.08 2.95
C HIS A 27 12.91 -8.52 4.22
N PHE A 28 14.12 -8.98 4.58
CA PHE A 28 14.85 -8.46 5.74
C PHE A 28 15.36 -7.04 5.52
N ILE A 29 15.96 -6.73 4.36
CA ILE A 29 16.57 -5.42 4.12
C ILE A 29 15.56 -4.31 3.77
N LEU A 30 14.47 -4.65 3.07
CA LEU A 30 13.48 -3.68 2.58
C LEU A 30 12.84 -2.82 3.68
N PRO A 31 12.45 -3.35 4.87
CA PRO A 31 11.94 -2.55 5.98
C PRO A 31 12.89 -1.42 6.40
N PHE A 32 14.21 -1.65 6.39
CA PHE A 32 15.20 -0.63 6.74
C PHE A 32 15.31 0.44 5.65
N ILE A 33 15.19 0.05 4.38
CA ILE A 33 15.13 0.99 3.26
C ILE A 33 13.85 1.85 3.37
N ILE A 34 12.71 1.25 3.71
CA ILE A 34 11.45 1.95 3.95
C ILE A 34 11.56 2.92 5.13
N ALA A 35 12.22 2.54 6.22
CA ALA A 35 12.48 3.44 7.35
C ALA A 35 13.32 4.65 6.93
N ALA A 36 14.39 4.45 6.15
CA ALA A 36 15.19 5.54 5.60
C ALA A 36 14.37 6.46 4.67
N ALA A 37 13.58 5.88 3.76
CA ALA A 37 12.68 6.64 2.89
C ALA A 37 11.62 7.42 3.69
N SER A 38 11.13 6.87 4.80
CA SER A 38 10.18 7.54 5.70
C SER A 38 10.81 8.75 6.39
N MET A 39 12.10 8.70 6.75
CA MET A 39 12.82 9.86 7.27
C MET A 39 12.96 10.96 6.23
N ILE A 40 13.28 10.61 4.98
CA ILE A 40 13.32 11.57 3.86
C ILE A 40 11.94 12.18 3.62
N HIS A 41 10.88 11.35 3.68
CA HIS A 41 9.51 11.83 3.58
C HIS A 41 9.17 12.87 4.67
N LEU A 42 9.51 12.58 5.93
CA LEU A 42 9.29 13.50 7.05
C LEU A 42 10.13 14.78 6.94
N LEU A 43 11.35 14.70 6.40
CA LEU A 43 12.19 15.87 6.12
C LEU A 43 11.47 16.85 5.17
N PHE A 44 10.95 16.35 4.04
CA PHE A 44 10.21 17.19 3.08
C PHE A 44 8.90 17.71 3.65
N LEU A 45 8.21 16.89 4.47
CA LEU A 45 7.03 17.35 5.20
C LEU A 45 7.36 18.53 6.13
N HIS A 46 8.48 18.45 6.87
CA HIS A 46 8.87 19.50 7.82
C HIS A 46 9.29 20.82 7.13
N GLN A 47 9.72 20.78 5.87
CA GLN A 47 10.02 22.01 5.12
C GLN A 47 8.77 22.87 4.85
N THR A 48 7.59 22.24 4.75
CA THR A 48 6.34 22.94 4.40
C THR A 48 5.30 22.92 5.52
N GLY A 49 5.42 21.99 6.47
CA GLY A 49 4.41 21.72 7.49
C GLY A 49 3.23 20.90 6.98
N SER A 50 2.40 20.42 7.90
CA SER A 50 1.18 19.68 7.55
C SER A 50 0.13 20.60 6.91
N SER A 51 -0.63 20.06 5.94
CA SER A 51 -1.87 20.69 5.48
C SER A 51 -2.97 20.51 6.53
N ASN A 52 -4.07 21.24 6.37
CA ASN A 52 -5.28 21.13 7.19
C ASN A 52 -6.52 20.84 6.32
N PRO A 53 -7.67 20.45 6.92
CA PRO A 53 -8.86 20.05 6.19
C PRO A 53 -9.43 21.11 5.22
N THR A 54 -9.23 22.40 5.49
CA THR A 54 -9.71 23.48 4.61
C THR A 54 -8.84 23.64 3.36
N GLY A 55 -7.57 23.19 3.43
CA GLY A 55 -6.58 23.39 2.37
C GLY A 55 -6.03 24.81 2.27
N LEU A 56 -6.39 25.71 3.20
CA LEU A 56 -5.87 27.08 3.31
C LEU A 56 -4.59 27.13 4.14
N ASN A 57 -3.89 28.26 4.16
CA ASN A 57 -2.72 28.44 5.03
C ASN A 57 -3.15 28.48 6.51
N SER A 58 -2.56 27.62 7.34
CA SER A 58 -2.82 27.52 8.78
C SER A 58 -1.80 28.27 9.65
N ASP A 59 -0.87 29.05 9.08
CA ASP A 59 0.15 29.79 9.83
C ASP A 59 -0.41 30.73 10.90
N LEU A 60 -1.62 31.25 10.69
CA LEU A 60 -2.29 32.16 11.62
C LEU A 60 -2.80 31.47 12.89
N ASP A 61 -2.94 30.14 12.89
CA ASP A 61 -3.53 29.36 14.00
C ASP A 61 -2.76 28.06 14.21
N LYS A 62 -1.44 28.17 14.39
CA LYS A 62 -0.59 27.04 14.73
C LYS A 62 -0.60 26.79 16.24
N VAL A 63 -0.68 25.52 16.59
CA VAL A 63 -0.43 25.03 17.96
C VAL A 63 0.85 24.20 18.00
N THR A 64 1.47 24.10 19.17
CA THR A 64 2.63 23.22 19.37
C THR A 64 2.22 21.76 19.21
N PHE A 65 3.14 20.92 18.73
CA PHE A 65 2.86 19.48 18.57
C PHE A 65 2.55 18.80 19.91
N HIS A 66 3.37 19.06 20.93
CA HIS A 66 3.11 18.67 22.30
C HIS A 66 2.41 19.83 23.04
N PRO A 67 1.33 19.58 23.82
CA PRO A 67 0.75 18.28 24.17
C PRO A 67 -0.30 17.76 23.18
N TYR A 68 -0.82 18.62 22.31
CA TYR A 68 -2.05 18.38 21.55
C TYR A 68 -2.01 17.14 20.66
N PHE A 69 -1.04 17.08 19.73
CA PHE A 69 -0.92 15.96 18.82
C PHE A 69 -0.27 14.74 19.48
N SER A 70 0.62 14.92 20.47
CA SER A 70 1.18 13.78 21.21
C SER A 70 0.11 12.93 21.90
N TYR A 71 -0.85 13.55 22.62
CA TYR A 71 -1.94 12.80 23.26
C TYR A 71 -2.94 12.24 22.25
N LYS A 72 -3.22 12.98 21.17
CA LYS A 72 -4.09 12.50 20.09
C LYS A 72 -3.51 11.26 19.43
N ASP A 73 -2.21 11.27 19.14
CA ASP A 73 -1.52 10.15 18.51
C ASP A 73 -1.43 8.96 19.47
N LEU A 74 -1.17 9.19 20.76
CA LEU A 74 -1.19 8.13 21.78
C LEU A 74 -2.56 7.43 21.84
N PHE A 75 -3.65 8.20 21.80
CA PHE A 75 -5.00 7.64 21.73
C PHE A 75 -5.22 6.83 20.45
N GLY A 76 -4.75 7.32 19.30
CA GLY A 76 -4.75 6.59 18.04
C GLY A 76 -3.98 5.26 18.11
N PHE A 77 -2.79 5.25 18.73
CA PHE A 77 -2.01 4.04 18.96
C PHE A 77 -2.73 3.05 19.88
N ALA A 78 -3.40 3.53 20.93
CA ALA A 78 -4.19 2.67 21.81
C ALA A 78 -5.32 1.96 21.04
N ILE A 79 -6.01 2.67 20.14
CA ILE A 79 -7.03 2.09 19.27
C ILE A 79 -6.41 1.06 18.31
N LEU A 80 -5.31 1.40 17.63
CA LEU A 80 -4.62 0.50 16.69
C LEU A 80 -4.17 -0.80 17.38
N LEU A 81 -3.52 -0.68 18.55
CA LEU A 81 -3.07 -1.84 19.32
C LEU A 81 -4.24 -2.65 19.87
N GLY A 82 -5.34 -2.00 20.25
CA GLY A 82 -6.58 -2.67 20.66
C GLY A 82 -7.15 -3.53 19.53
N PHE A 83 -7.25 -2.99 18.31
CA PHE A 83 -7.69 -3.77 17.14
C PHE A 83 -6.72 -4.90 16.80
N LEU A 84 -5.41 -4.63 16.78
CA LEU A 84 -4.40 -5.64 16.47
C LEU A 84 -4.44 -6.80 17.48
N THR A 85 -4.54 -6.49 18.77
CA THR A 85 -4.62 -7.49 19.85
C THR A 85 -5.92 -8.30 19.75
N THR A 86 -7.03 -7.65 19.44
CA THR A 86 -8.31 -8.33 19.25
C THR A 86 -8.24 -9.29 18.06
N LEU A 87 -7.71 -8.84 16.93
CA LEU A 87 -7.52 -9.68 15.74
C LEU A 87 -6.59 -10.87 16.03
N SER A 88 -5.40 -10.62 16.59
CA SER A 88 -4.41 -11.67 16.84
C SER A 88 -4.84 -12.68 17.91
N THR A 89 -5.62 -12.25 18.90
CA THR A 89 -6.03 -13.12 20.01
C THR A 89 -7.31 -13.88 19.68
N PHE A 90 -8.32 -13.22 19.10
CA PHE A 90 -9.64 -13.83 18.91
C PHE A 90 -9.86 -14.37 17.50
N ALA A 91 -9.18 -13.84 16.48
CA ALA A 91 -9.39 -14.24 15.09
C ALA A 91 -8.10 -14.18 14.25
N PRO A 92 -6.99 -14.84 14.68
CA PRO A 92 -5.66 -14.67 14.07
C PRO A 92 -5.62 -15.03 12.58
N ASN A 93 -6.49 -15.95 12.14
CA ASN A 93 -6.54 -16.43 10.76
C ASN A 93 -7.62 -15.74 9.91
N LEU A 94 -8.35 -14.75 10.45
CA LEU A 94 -9.47 -14.10 9.77
C LEU A 94 -9.08 -13.45 8.43
N LEU A 95 -7.87 -12.89 8.37
CA LEU A 95 -7.35 -12.20 7.17
C LEU A 95 -6.42 -13.09 6.33
N GLY A 96 -6.21 -14.34 6.74
CA GLY A 96 -5.33 -15.30 6.06
C GLY A 96 -6.08 -16.21 5.09
N ASP A 97 -5.33 -17.00 4.33
CA ASP A 97 -5.89 -18.02 3.45
C ASP A 97 -5.59 -19.43 3.99
N PRO A 98 -6.59 -20.32 4.15
CA PRO A 98 -6.40 -21.69 4.60
C PRO A 98 -5.39 -22.50 3.76
N ASP A 99 -5.25 -22.21 2.46
CA ASP A 99 -4.34 -22.94 1.57
C ASP A 99 -2.87 -22.77 2.01
N ASN A 100 -2.52 -21.67 2.68
CA ASN A 100 -1.16 -21.40 3.18
C ASN A 100 -0.77 -22.25 4.40
N PHE A 101 -1.69 -23.04 4.98
CA PHE A 101 -1.36 -24.04 6.00
C PHE A 101 -0.93 -25.38 5.39
N THR A 102 -1.08 -25.56 4.08
CA THR A 102 -0.56 -26.73 3.37
C THR A 102 0.85 -26.43 2.83
N PRO A 103 1.84 -27.33 3.03
CA PRO A 103 3.16 -27.13 2.45
C PRO A 103 3.09 -27.00 0.92
N ALA A 104 3.90 -26.10 0.36
CA ALA A 104 3.91 -25.86 -1.08
C ALA A 104 4.22 -27.13 -1.89
N ASN A 105 3.41 -27.40 -2.90
CA ASN A 105 3.61 -28.49 -3.85
C ASN A 105 3.72 -27.91 -5.28
N PRO A 106 4.89 -27.96 -5.93
CA PRO A 106 5.08 -27.37 -7.25
C PRO A 106 4.29 -28.08 -8.37
N LEU A 107 3.73 -29.27 -8.10
CA LEU A 107 2.95 -30.05 -9.06
C LEU A 107 1.44 -29.83 -8.94
N VAL A 108 0.97 -29.10 -7.92
CA VAL A 108 -0.46 -28.91 -7.64
C VAL A 108 -0.75 -27.44 -7.39
N THR A 109 -1.60 -26.85 -8.23
CA THR A 109 -2.11 -25.50 -8.02
C THR A 109 -3.46 -25.56 -7.30
N PRO A 110 -3.67 -24.82 -6.20
CA PRO A 110 -4.98 -24.73 -5.57
C PRO A 110 -6.06 -24.19 -6.53
N PRO A 111 -7.31 -24.66 -6.43
CA PRO A 111 -8.37 -24.31 -7.38
C PRO A 111 -8.74 -22.82 -7.40
N HIS A 112 -8.56 -22.11 -6.28
CA HIS A 112 -8.94 -20.70 -6.13
C HIS A 112 -7.77 -19.82 -5.68
N ILE A 113 -6.59 -20.02 -6.29
CA ILE A 113 -5.39 -19.21 -5.99
C ILE A 113 -5.66 -17.71 -6.14
N LYS A 114 -5.33 -16.95 -5.10
CA LYS A 114 -5.47 -15.49 -5.01
C LYS A 114 -4.37 -14.93 -4.11
N PRO A 115 -3.99 -13.66 -4.27
CA PRO A 115 -3.11 -13.00 -3.31
C PRO A 115 -3.89 -12.61 -2.04
N GLU A 116 -3.17 -12.09 -1.06
CA GLU A 116 -3.74 -11.52 0.14
C GLU A 116 -4.68 -10.34 -0.17
N TRP A 117 -5.60 -10.07 0.76
CA TRP A 117 -6.74 -9.17 0.55
C TRP A 117 -6.33 -7.76 0.09
N TYR A 118 -5.22 -7.23 0.58
CA TYR A 118 -4.72 -5.89 0.22
C TYR A 118 -4.18 -5.78 -1.21
N PHE A 119 -4.00 -6.90 -1.92
CA PHE A 119 -3.64 -6.91 -3.35
C PHE A 119 -4.81 -7.25 -4.28
N LEU A 120 -6.00 -7.56 -3.75
CA LEU A 120 -7.13 -8.03 -4.57
C LEU A 120 -7.61 -6.99 -5.59
N PHE A 121 -7.58 -5.70 -5.27
CA PHE A 121 -7.97 -4.64 -6.22
C PHE A 121 -7.06 -4.65 -7.46
N ALA A 122 -5.75 -4.77 -7.25
CA ALA A 122 -4.75 -4.75 -8.31
C ALA A 122 -4.78 -6.08 -9.11
N TYR A 123 -5.02 -7.19 -8.42
CA TYR A 123 -5.22 -8.50 -9.03
C TYR A 123 -6.48 -8.56 -9.90
N ALA A 124 -7.57 -7.91 -9.48
CA ALA A 124 -8.77 -7.77 -10.30
C ALA A 124 -8.47 -6.98 -11.58
N ILE A 125 -7.77 -5.85 -11.50
CA ILE A 125 -7.33 -5.05 -12.66
C ILE A 125 -6.49 -5.89 -13.63
N LEU A 126 -5.52 -6.65 -13.13
CA LEU A 126 -4.67 -7.55 -13.93
C LEU A 126 -5.50 -8.55 -14.74
N ARG A 127 -6.52 -9.18 -14.12
CA ARG A 127 -7.36 -10.21 -14.76
C ARG A 127 -8.45 -9.64 -15.68
N SER A 128 -8.83 -8.39 -15.51
CA SER A 128 -9.86 -7.74 -16.34
C SER A 128 -9.42 -7.53 -17.80
N ILE A 129 -8.11 -7.60 -18.09
CA ILE A 129 -7.58 -7.39 -19.43
C ILE A 129 -7.18 -8.75 -20.04
N PRO A 130 -7.82 -9.21 -21.13
CA PRO A 130 -7.53 -10.49 -21.77
C PRO A 130 -6.26 -10.45 -22.65
N ASN A 131 -5.19 -9.82 -22.15
CA ASN A 131 -3.88 -9.77 -22.79
C ASN A 131 -2.80 -9.80 -21.71
N LYS A 132 -1.83 -10.71 -21.81
CA LYS A 132 -0.78 -10.89 -20.79
C LYS A 132 0.02 -9.61 -20.51
N LEU A 133 0.49 -8.93 -21.56
CA LEU A 133 1.27 -7.70 -21.42
C LEU A 133 0.39 -6.54 -20.95
N GLY A 134 -0.80 -6.38 -21.56
CA GLY A 134 -1.76 -5.34 -21.21
C GLY A 134 -2.19 -5.41 -19.75
N GLY A 135 -2.47 -6.61 -19.22
CA GLY A 135 -2.78 -6.82 -17.82
C GLY A 135 -1.63 -6.44 -16.89
N VAL A 136 -0.38 -6.84 -17.21
CA VAL A 136 0.80 -6.48 -16.41
C VAL A 136 1.03 -4.97 -16.41
N LEU A 137 0.86 -4.31 -17.56
CA LEU A 137 0.95 -2.85 -17.65
C LEU A 137 -0.15 -2.16 -16.84
N ALA A 138 -1.39 -2.64 -16.91
CA ALA A 138 -2.49 -2.07 -16.12
C ALA A 138 -2.30 -2.25 -14.61
N LEU A 139 -1.78 -3.41 -14.18
CA LEU A 139 -1.36 -3.63 -12.79
C LEU A 139 -0.34 -2.57 -12.35
N LEU A 140 0.72 -2.37 -13.14
CA LEU A 140 1.74 -1.36 -12.85
C LEU A 140 1.13 0.06 -12.79
N PHE A 141 0.29 0.41 -13.76
CA PHE A 141 -0.35 1.72 -13.82
C PHE A 141 -1.38 1.94 -12.70
N SER A 142 -1.98 0.90 -12.13
CA SER A 142 -2.88 1.03 -10.98
C SER A 142 -2.22 1.67 -9.76
N ILE A 143 -0.88 1.56 -9.64
CA ILE A 143 -0.09 2.22 -8.60
C ILE A 143 0.56 3.49 -9.15
N LEU A 144 1.18 3.45 -10.35
CA LEU A 144 1.90 4.60 -10.89
C LEU A 144 0.99 5.80 -11.21
N ILE A 145 -0.32 5.59 -11.40
CA ILE A 145 -1.29 6.68 -11.60
C ILE A 145 -1.29 7.67 -10.42
N LEU A 146 -0.87 7.26 -9.21
CA LEU A 146 -0.74 8.14 -8.06
C LEU A 146 0.24 9.30 -8.31
N PHE A 147 1.28 9.10 -9.12
CA PHE A 147 2.24 10.15 -9.48
C PHE A 147 1.66 11.20 -10.44
N LEU A 148 0.58 10.88 -11.16
CA LEU A 148 -0.10 11.83 -12.03
C LEU A 148 -1.03 12.77 -11.25
N THR A 149 -1.40 12.40 -10.02
CA THR A 149 -2.39 13.15 -9.23
C THR A 149 -2.07 14.64 -9.03
N PRO A 150 -0.80 15.09 -8.82
CA PRO A 150 -0.50 16.51 -8.70
C PRO A 150 -0.59 17.24 -10.04
N ILE A 151 -0.25 16.56 -11.14
CA ILE A 151 -0.19 17.12 -12.50
C ILE A 151 -1.60 17.28 -13.08
N THR A 152 -2.50 16.36 -12.76
CA THR A 152 -3.90 16.40 -13.23
C THR A 152 -4.83 17.22 -12.33
N HIS A 153 -4.30 17.91 -11.31
CA HIS A 153 -5.11 18.73 -10.42
C HIS A 153 -5.57 20.02 -11.13
N THR A 154 -6.86 20.11 -11.46
CA THR A 154 -7.43 21.26 -12.20
C THR A 154 -8.13 22.31 -11.33
N SER A 155 -8.36 22.02 -10.05
CA SER A 155 -9.10 22.93 -9.18
C SER A 155 -8.22 24.06 -8.66
N LYS A 156 -8.84 25.23 -8.44
CA LYS A 156 -8.21 26.32 -7.71
C LYS A 156 -8.21 26.08 -6.19
N LEU A 157 -9.02 25.15 -5.70
CA LEU A 157 -9.11 24.79 -4.28
C LEU A 157 -8.39 23.46 -4.03
N ARG A 158 -7.39 23.51 -3.14
CA ARG A 158 -6.55 22.35 -2.78
C ARG A 158 -7.37 21.20 -2.18
N SER A 159 -8.22 21.48 -1.19
CA SER A 159 -9.01 20.47 -0.48
C SER A 159 -10.33 20.15 -1.18
N HIS A 160 -10.81 18.91 -1.01
CA HIS A 160 -12.17 18.51 -1.41
C HIS A 160 -13.25 19.07 -0.48
N MET A 161 -12.92 19.64 0.69
CA MET A 161 -13.88 20.13 1.69
C MET A 161 -14.98 21.03 1.11
N PHE A 162 -14.63 21.93 0.17
CA PHE A 162 -15.57 22.87 -0.44
C PHE A 162 -15.89 22.53 -1.90
N ARG A 163 -15.74 21.25 -2.30
CA ARG A 163 -15.94 20.78 -3.69
C ARG A 163 -16.93 19.60 -3.73
N PRO A 164 -18.26 19.84 -3.67
CA PRO A 164 -19.26 18.78 -3.56
C PRO A 164 -19.16 17.69 -4.63
N ILE A 165 -19.02 18.09 -5.90
CA ILE A 165 -18.87 17.14 -7.02
C ILE A 165 -17.62 16.27 -6.84
N ALA A 166 -16.50 16.88 -6.46
CA ALA A 166 -15.26 16.15 -6.26
C ALA A 166 -15.33 15.19 -5.05
N LYS A 167 -16.08 15.54 -3.98
CA LYS A 167 -16.36 14.62 -2.87
C LYS A 167 -17.16 13.40 -3.34
N ILE A 168 -18.20 13.61 -4.14
CA ILE A 168 -19.02 12.51 -4.68
C ILE A 168 -18.16 11.59 -5.53
N LEU A 169 -17.34 12.13 -6.43
CA LEU A 169 -16.44 11.35 -7.27
C LEU A 169 -15.37 10.61 -6.45
N PHE A 170 -14.85 11.23 -5.39
CA PHE A 170 -13.90 10.57 -4.47
C PHE A 170 -14.54 9.37 -3.77
N TRP A 171 -15.76 9.50 -3.27
CA TRP A 171 -16.46 8.37 -2.65
C TRP A 171 -16.87 7.30 -3.67
N ALA A 172 -17.20 7.68 -4.90
CA ALA A 172 -17.43 6.73 -5.99
C ALA A 172 -16.16 5.97 -6.41
N LEU A 173 -14.96 6.51 -6.16
CA LEU A 173 -13.69 5.82 -6.38
C LEU A 173 -13.37 4.82 -5.26
N ILE A 174 -13.81 5.09 -4.03
CA ILE A 174 -13.58 4.22 -2.87
C ILE A 174 -14.58 3.05 -2.83
N ALA A 175 -15.83 3.30 -3.24
CA ALA A 175 -16.91 2.33 -3.25
C ALA A 175 -16.66 1.21 -4.27
#